data_AF-A0A2W5WDE4-F1
#
_entry.id   AF-A0A2W5WDE4-F1
#
_cell.length_a   1.000
_cell.length_b   1.000
_cell.length_c   1.000
_cell.angle_alpha   90.00
_cell.angle_beta   90.00
_cell.angle_gamma   90.00
#
_symmetry.space_group_name_H-M   'P 1'
#
loop_
_entity.id
_entity.type
_entity.pdbx_description
1 polymer ?
#
loop_
_entity_poly.entity_id
_entity_poly.type
_entity_poly.pdbx_seq_one_letter_code
_entity_poly.pdbx_strand_id
1 'polypeptide(L)'
;MEVHLLVQAAPPPAAVAPAPTPPTLQRLAPIAQKAKALTLTKGGRTENMVVRYQIFLRTVAKPGAVPAAPEGVTVSAIPCVWVVESYLQRDLCFYSITGLLGCEAGATKPLQAIENGQADLPAGTTCEVFAKPVTAAEDRVIANLDRLKVQMFEEDYQLAVRPRLLKAGVTLTER
;
A
#
# COMPACT_ATOMS: atom_id res chain seq x y z
N MET A 1 -18.63 64.03 -41.96
CA MET A 1 -17.38 63.27 -42.10
C MET A 1 -17.20 62.51 -40.79
N GLU A 2 -17.84 61.36 -40.68
CA GLU A 2 -17.85 60.54 -39.44
C GLU A 2 -16.63 59.63 -39.43
N VAL A 3 -15.83 59.72 -38.37
CA VAL A 3 -14.72 58.83 -38.11
C VAL A 3 -15.21 57.78 -37.11
N HIS A 4 -15.52 56.58 -37.59
CA HIS A 4 -15.82 55.45 -36.72
C HIS A 4 -14.53 54.96 -36.05
N LEU A 5 -14.40 55.23 -34.75
CA LEU A 5 -13.36 54.66 -33.90
C LEU A 5 -13.73 53.20 -33.60
N LEU A 6 -13.01 52.25 -34.20
CA LEU A 6 -13.09 50.84 -33.85
C LEU A 6 -12.29 50.60 -32.55
N VAL A 7 -13.00 50.36 -31.45
CA VAL A 7 -12.39 49.85 -30.20
C VAL A 7 -12.11 48.36 -30.39
N GLN A 8 -10.84 48.00 -30.49
CA GLN A 8 -10.39 46.62 -30.59
C GLN A 8 -10.23 46.06 -29.16
N ALA A 9 -11.07 45.08 -28.79
CA ALA A 9 -10.96 44.40 -27.50
C ALA A 9 -9.66 43.56 -27.46
N ALA A 10 -8.88 43.70 -26.37
CA ALA A 10 -7.69 42.90 -26.16
C ALA A 10 -8.06 41.40 -26.07
N PRO A 11 -7.25 40.49 -26.67
CA PRO A 11 -7.51 39.06 -26.58
C PRO A 11 -7.47 38.61 -25.12
N PRO A 12 -8.36 37.69 -24.69
CA PRO A 12 -8.38 37.18 -23.34
C PRO A 12 -7.03 36.50 -23.01
N PRO A 13 -6.52 36.63 -21.77
CA PRO A 13 -5.27 36.01 -21.38
C PRO A 13 -5.35 34.50 -21.64
N ALA A 14 -4.32 33.97 -22.31
CA ALA A 14 -4.22 32.56 -22.62
C ALA A 14 -4.32 31.75 -21.32
N ALA A 15 -5.25 30.80 -21.27
CA ALA A 15 -5.35 29.86 -20.16
C ALA A 15 -4.01 29.10 -20.06
N VAL A 16 -3.29 29.32 -18.95
CA VAL A 16 -2.08 28.58 -18.64
C VAL A 16 -2.49 27.12 -18.46
N ALA A 17 -1.98 26.23 -19.31
CA ALA A 17 -2.22 24.80 -19.17
C ALA A 17 -1.78 24.37 -17.76
N PRO A 18 -2.58 23.59 -17.02
CA PRO A 18 -2.17 23.11 -15.71
C PRO A 18 -0.86 22.35 -15.84
N ALA A 19 0.13 22.73 -15.05
CA ALA A 19 1.42 22.06 -15.03
C ALA A 19 1.22 20.56 -14.78
N PRO A 20 1.98 19.67 -15.43
CA PRO A 20 1.85 18.24 -15.25
C PRO A 20 2.04 17.90 -13.77
N THR A 21 1.06 17.19 -13.20
CA THR A 21 1.14 16.72 -11.82
C THR A 21 2.34 15.79 -11.70
N PRO A 22 3.26 16.00 -10.73
CA PRO A 22 4.39 15.12 -10.54
C PRO A 22 3.93 13.67 -10.32
N PRO A 23 4.70 12.67 -10.79
CA PRO A 23 4.33 11.28 -10.62
C PRO A 23 4.20 10.95 -9.13
N THR A 24 3.08 10.32 -8.77
CA THR A 24 2.91 9.74 -7.44
C THR A 24 3.74 8.46 -7.39
N LEU A 25 4.76 8.43 -6.53
CA LEU A 25 5.61 7.26 -6.38
C LEU A 25 4.96 6.30 -5.38
N GLN A 26 4.83 5.03 -5.76
CA GLN A 26 4.26 3.97 -4.94
C GLN A 26 5.24 2.81 -4.79
N ARG A 27 5.35 2.28 -3.58
CA ARG A 27 6.11 1.07 -3.26
C ARG A 27 5.25 0.06 -2.53
N LEU A 28 5.41 -1.21 -2.88
CA LEU A 28 4.87 -2.35 -2.13
C LEU A 28 6.05 -3.13 -1.55
N ALA A 29 6.06 -3.34 -0.23
CA ALA A 29 7.17 -4.01 0.45
C ALA A 29 6.64 -5.10 1.39
N PRO A 30 6.98 -6.40 1.17
CA PRO A 30 6.67 -7.45 2.13
C PRO A 30 7.54 -7.25 3.39
N ILE A 31 6.92 -7.41 4.57
CA ILE A 31 7.61 -7.23 5.86
C ILE A 31 7.58 -8.46 6.76
N ALA A 32 6.58 -9.33 6.59
CA ALA A 32 6.46 -10.58 7.33
C ALA A 32 5.71 -11.61 6.51
N GLN A 33 6.11 -12.88 6.65
CA GLN A 33 5.46 -14.01 6.01
C GLN A 33 5.32 -15.17 6.99
N LYS A 34 4.25 -15.95 6.85
CA LYS A 34 4.04 -17.20 7.61
C LYS A 34 3.32 -18.21 6.72
N ALA A 35 3.72 -19.46 6.79
CA ALA A 35 3.02 -20.57 6.15
C ALA A 35 2.50 -21.52 7.22
N LYS A 36 1.22 -21.90 7.16
CA LYS A 36 0.61 -22.90 8.04
C LYS A 36 0.20 -24.10 7.21
N ALA A 37 0.88 -25.23 7.39
CA ALA A 37 0.58 -26.46 6.68
C ALA A 37 -0.56 -27.20 7.39
N LEU A 38 -1.56 -27.62 6.62
CA LEU A 38 -2.74 -28.32 7.09
C LEU A 38 -2.97 -29.60 6.28
N THR A 39 -3.49 -30.61 6.96
CA THR A 39 -4.09 -31.78 6.32
C THR A 39 -5.60 -31.64 6.42
N LEU A 40 -6.27 -31.76 5.28
CA LEU A 40 -7.70 -31.68 5.14
C LEU A 40 -8.25 -33.09 4.93
N THR A 41 -9.24 -33.50 5.72
CA THR A 41 -9.91 -34.80 5.55
C THR A 41 -11.40 -34.60 5.32
N LYS A 42 -11.94 -35.18 4.25
CA LYS A 42 -13.38 -35.16 3.93
C LYS A 42 -13.80 -36.44 3.22
N GLY A 43 -14.82 -37.13 3.73
CA GLY A 43 -15.37 -38.34 3.09
C GLY A 43 -14.33 -39.46 2.87
N GLY A 44 -13.37 -39.62 3.81
CA GLY A 44 -12.29 -40.61 3.69
C GLY A 44 -11.15 -40.22 2.74
N ARG A 45 -11.21 -39.05 2.10
CA ARG A 45 -10.12 -38.49 1.28
C ARG A 45 -9.31 -37.48 2.08
N THR A 46 -8.01 -37.45 1.80
CA THR A 46 -7.04 -36.56 2.44
C THR A 46 -6.40 -35.66 1.39
N GLU A 47 -6.27 -34.38 1.69
CA GLU A 47 -5.61 -33.39 0.85
C GLU A 47 -4.67 -32.50 1.70
N ASN A 48 -3.55 -32.08 1.12
CA ASN A 48 -2.61 -31.19 1.79
C ASN A 48 -2.85 -29.75 1.34
N MET A 49 -2.96 -28.84 2.30
CA MET A 49 -3.14 -27.41 2.07
C MET A 49 -2.09 -26.60 2.84
N VAL A 50 -1.70 -25.45 2.32
CA VAL A 50 -0.88 -24.46 3.00
C VAL A 50 -1.61 -23.13 3.00
N VAL A 51 -1.81 -22.57 4.19
CA VAL A 51 -2.26 -21.19 4.35
C VAL A 51 -1.03 -20.30 4.34
N ARG A 52 -0.89 -19.45 3.32
CA ARG A 52 0.20 -18.48 3.24
C ARG A 52 -0.29 -17.12 3.67
N TYR A 53 0.43 -16.52 4.60
CA TYR A 53 0.22 -15.17 5.07
C TYR A 53 1.38 -14.28 4.67
N GLN A 54 1.05 -13.05 4.29
CA GLN A 54 2.02 -11.99 4.07
C GLN A 54 1.49 -10.69 4.65
N ILE A 55 2.30 -10.00 5.45
CA ILE A 55 2.09 -8.58 5.74
C ILE A 55 2.95 -7.78 4.80
N PHE A 56 2.38 -6.76 4.17
CA PHE A 56 3.11 -5.84 3.31
C PHE A 56 2.69 -4.39 3.56
N LEU A 57 3.59 -3.47 3.25
CA LEU A 57 3.33 -2.04 3.27
C LEU A 57 3.05 -1.54 1.86
N ARG A 58 2.14 -0.57 1.76
CA ARG A 58 1.96 0.29 0.61
C ARG A 58 2.36 1.69 1.01
N THR A 59 3.44 2.18 0.42
CA THR A 59 3.96 3.51 0.67
C THR A 59 3.71 4.36 -0.55
N VAL A 60 3.10 5.53 -0.34
CA VAL A 60 2.89 6.54 -1.36
C VAL A 60 3.57 7.83 -0.90
N ALA A 61 4.40 8.42 -1.76
CA ALA A 61 5.04 9.70 -1.52
C ALA A 61 4.78 10.66 -2.68
N LYS A 62 4.51 11.93 -2.37
CA LYS A 62 4.29 12.98 -3.36
C LYS A 62 4.74 14.35 -2.85
N PRO A 63 5.17 15.26 -3.74
CA PRO A 63 5.38 16.65 -3.38
C PRO A 63 4.11 17.26 -2.77
N GLY A 64 4.28 18.00 -1.68
CA GLY A 64 3.26 18.81 -1.04
C GLY A 64 3.08 20.15 -1.76
N ALA A 65 2.11 20.95 -1.29
CA ALA A 65 1.91 22.29 -1.80
C ALA A 65 3.12 23.17 -1.43
N VAL A 66 3.82 23.70 -2.42
CA VAL A 66 4.91 24.66 -2.21
C VAL A 66 4.28 26.01 -1.86
N PRO A 67 4.64 26.65 -0.72
CA PRO A 67 4.18 27.99 -0.41
C PRO A 67 4.56 28.96 -1.52
N ALA A 68 3.64 29.83 -1.93
CA ALA A 68 3.95 30.88 -2.90
C ALA A 68 5.02 31.81 -2.29
N ALA A 69 6.24 31.74 -2.82
CA ALA A 69 7.33 32.63 -2.44
C ALA A 69 7.26 33.92 -3.28
N PRO A 70 7.54 35.10 -2.69
CA PRO A 70 7.68 36.35 -3.44
C PRO A 70 8.74 36.23 -4.54
N GLU A 71 8.59 36.99 -5.62
CA GLU A 71 9.59 37.05 -6.70
C GLU A 71 10.99 37.33 -6.14
N GLY A 72 11.97 36.50 -6.53
CA GLY A 72 13.36 36.60 -6.05
C GLY A 72 13.68 35.76 -4.81
N VAL A 73 12.71 35.08 -4.18
CA VAL A 73 12.96 34.17 -3.07
C VAL A 73 12.95 32.72 -3.56
N THR A 74 14.11 32.06 -3.50
CA THR A 74 14.21 30.62 -3.74
C THR A 74 13.58 29.86 -2.58
N VAL A 75 12.57 29.02 -2.87
CA VAL A 75 12.01 28.11 -1.88
C VAL A 75 13.10 27.12 -1.46
N SER A 76 13.56 27.20 -0.21
CA SER A 76 14.71 26.41 0.26
C SER A 76 14.36 24.96 0.62
N ALA A 77 13.07 24.61 0.67
CA ALA A 77 12.62 23.27 0.99
C ALA A 77 11.36 22.86 0.24
N ILE A 78 11.32 21.61 -0.20
CA ILE A 78 10.16 21.03 -0.90
C ILE A 78 9.42 20.16 0.12
N PRO A 79 8.16 20.49 0.48
CA PRO A 79 7.39 19.64 1.36
C PRO A 79 7.17 18.29 0.68
N CYS A 80 7.44 17.21 1.40
CA CYS A 80 7.19 15.85 0.96
C CYS A 80 6.11 15.24 1.84
N VAL A 81 5.01 14.82 1.23
CA VAL A 81 3.86 14.23 1.90
C VAL A 81 3.85 12.74 1.62
N TRP A 82 3.63 11.92 2.66
CA TRP A 82 3.57 10.47 2.53
C TRP A 82 2.40 9.85 3.28
N VAL A 83 2.06 8.65 2.81
CA VAL A 83 1.11 7.72 3.41
C VAL A 83 1.73 6.33 3.38
N VAL A 84 1.83 5.69 4.55
CA VAL A 84 2.25 4.30 4.73
C VAL A 84 1.06 3.51 5.24
N GLU A 85 0.50 2.64 4.42
CA GLU A 85 -0.58 1.73 4.76
C GLU A 85 -0.02 0.32 4.94
N SER A 86 -0.62 -0.48 5.82
CA SER A 86 -0.26 -1.89 5.98
C SER A 86 -1.43 -2.80 5.67
N TYR A 87 -1.12 -3.98 5.14
CA TYR A 87 -2.10 -4.97 4.72
C TYR A 87 -1.69 -6.38 5.14
N LEU A 88 -2.68 -7.21 5.48
CA LEU A 88 -2.52 -8.65 5.60
C LEU A 88 -3.14 -9.31 4.37
N GLN A 89 -2.33 -10.05 3.62
CA GLN A 89 -2.77 -10.95 2.55
C GLN A 89 -2.74 -12.39 3.05
N ARG A 90 -3.76 -13.15 2.66
CA ARG A 90 -3.85 -14.58 2.88
C ARG A 90 -4.17 -15.30 1.58
N ASP A 91 -3.37 -16.30 1.26
CA ASP A 91 -3.60 -17.24 0.15
C ASP A 91 -3.85 -18.65 0.70
N LEU A 92 -4.85 -19.35 0.16
CA LEU A 92 -5.10 -20.76 0.45
C LEU A 92 -4.57 -21.59 -0.72
N CYS A 93 -3.56 -22.42 -0.45
CA CYS A 93 -2.87 -23.17 -1.49
C CYS A 93 -3.02 -24.67 -1.30
N PHE A 94 -3.36 -25.39 -2.36
CA PHE A 94 -3.58 -26.84 -2.36
C PHE A 94 -2.53 -27.54 -3.20
N TYR A 95 -2.07 -28.70 -2.73
CA TYR A 95 -1.22 -29.56 -3.54
C TYR A 95 -2.09 -30.43 -4.44
N SER A 96 -1.91 -30.29 -5.75
CA SER A 96 -2.47 -31.22 -6.73
C SER A 96 -1.86 -32.62 -6.59
N ILE A 97 -2.50 -33.60 -7.24
CA ILE A 97 -2.04 -35.00 -7.30
C ILE A 97 -0.63 -35.11 -7.90
N THR A 98 -0.24 -34.17 -8.78
CA THR A 98 1.10 -34.12 -9.39
C THR A 98 2.13 -33.37 -8.53
N GLY A 99 1.78 -32.94 -7.32
CA GLY A 99 2.65 -32.20 -6.41
C GLY A 99 2.79 -30.71 -6.72
N LEU A 100 2.10 -30.19 -7.74
CA LEU A 100 2.06 -28.75 -8.03
C LEU A 100 1.16 -28.02 -7.05
N LEU A 101 1.61 -26.87 -6.56
CA LEU A 101 0.87 -26.02 -5.64
C LEU A 101 0.04 -25.00 -6.44
N GLY A 102 -1.28 -25.02 -6.25
CA GLY A 102 -2.20 -24.00 -6.77
C GLY A 102 -2.82 -23.20 -5.63
N CYS A 103 -2.85 -21.88 -5.74
CA CYS A 103 -3.45 -21.01 -4.73
C CYS A 103 -4.75 -20.38 -5.23
N GLU A 104 -5.73 -20.24 -4.34
CA GLU A 104 -6.89 -19.38 -4.56
C GLU A 104 -6.45 -17.91 -4.70
N ALA A 105 -7.35 -17.07 -5.23
CA ALA A 105 -7.14 -15.63 -5.21
C ALA A 105 -6.95 -15.14 -3.77
N GLY A 106 -5.88 -14.35 -3.56
CA GLY A 106 -5.53 -13.83 -2.25
C GLY A 106 -6.60 -12.94 -1.65
N ALA A 107 -6.89 -13.12 -0.37
CA ALA A 107 -7.73 -12.22 0.40
C ALA A 107 -6.84 -11.20 1.12
N THR A 108 -6.99 -9.93 0.74
CA THR A 108 -6.23 -8.82 1.33
C THR A 108 -7.13 -7.96 2.20
N LYS A 109 -6.69 -7.66 3.42
CA LYS A 109 -7.38 -6.73 4.33
C LYS A 109 -6.43 -5.64 4.82
N PRO A 110 -6.91 -4.39 4.97
CA PRO A 110 -6.11 -3.34 5.59
C PRO A 110 -5.91 -3.64 7.09
N LEU A 111 -4.75 -3.24 7.61
CA LEU A 111 -4.41 -3.28 9.02
C LEU A 111 -4.48 -1.86 9.61
N GLN A 112 -4.54 -1.78 10.94
CA GLN A 112 -4.65 -0.50 11.64
C GLN A 112 -3.34 0.30 11.71
N ALA A 113 -2.20 -0.34 11.43
CA ALA A 113 -0.91 0.34 11.44
C ALA A 113 -0.77 1.17 10.16
N ILE A 114 -1.15 2.44 10.26
CA ILE A 114 -1.08 3.42 9.19
C ILE A 114 -0.30 4.61 9.72
N GLU A 115 0.57 5.18 8.89
CA GLU A 115 1.24 6.43 9.20
C GLU A 115 1.11 7.42 8.05
N ASN A 116 0.78 8.66 8.37
CA ASN A 116 0.72 9.77 7.43
C ASN A 116 1.63 10.88 7.94
N GLY A 117 2.28 11.60 7.04
CA GLY A 117 3.14 12.68 7.47
C GLY A 117 3.56 13.61 6.36
N GLN A 118 4.21 14.68 6.79
CA GLN A 118 4.84 15.65 5.92
C GLN A 118 6.16 16.10 6.55
N ALA A 119 7.17 16.29 5.71
CA ALA A 119 8.43 16.89 6.11
C ALA A 119 9.01 17.69 4.94
N ASP A 120 9.67 18.79 5.28
CA ASP A 120 10.40 19.60 4.34
C ASP A 120 11.72 18.92 3.99
N LEU A 121 11.93 18.69 2.68
CA LEU A 121 13.18 18.12 2.18
C LEU A 121 14.16 19.23 1.76
N PRO A 122 15.48 19.01 1.88
CA PRO A 122 16.48 19.98 1.45
C PRO A 122 16.31 20.39 -0.02
N ALA A 123 16.67 21.63 -0.34
CA ALA A 123 16.70 22.10 -1.73
C ALA A 123 17.49 21.13 -2.64
N GLY A 124 16.95 20.88 -3.84
CA GLY A 124 17.56 19.97 -4.82
C GLY A 124 17.31 18.48 -4.57
N THR A 125 16.54 18.12 -3.54
CA THR A 125 16.09 16.73 -3.33
C THR A 125 14.67 16.50 -3.86
N THR A 126 14.38 15.27 -4.24
CA THR A 126 13.07 14.86 -4.76
C THR A 126 12.28 14.16 -3.67
N CYS A 127 10.98 14.46 -3.56
CA CYS A 127 10.09 13.69 -2.71
C CYS A 127 9.84 12.31 -3.32
N GLU A 128 10.38 11.28 -2.66
CA GLU A 128 10.31 9.89 -3.09
C GLU A 128 10.07 8.93 -1.92
N VAL A 129 9.65 7.71 -2.24
CA VAL A 129 9.33 6.66 -1.25
C VAL A 129 10.55 6.21 -0.43
N PHE A 130 11.76 6.53 -0.88
CA PHE A 130 13.02 6.23 -0.18
C PHE A 130 13.61 7.44 0.55
N ALA A 131 12.92 8.59 0.55
CA ALA A 131 13.37 9.74 1.30
C ALA A 131 13.41 9.39 2.80
N LYS A 132 14.48 9.82 3.50
CA LYS A 132 14.70 9.52 4.93
C LYS A 132 13.47 9.65 5.84
N PRO A 133 12.65 10.73 5.77
CA PRO A 133 11.46 10.81 6.61
C PRO A 133 10.41 9.74 6.28
N VAL A 134 10.30 9.33 5.02
CA VAL A 134 9.37 8.28 4.57
C VAL A 134 9.86 6.92 5.04
N THR A 135 11.15 6.60 4.89
CA THR A 135 11.70 5.32 5.38
C THR A 135 11.61 5.22 6.90
N ALA A 136 11.83 6.33 7.62
CA ALA A 136 11.65 6.36 9.07
C ALA A 136 10.19 6.12 9.50
N ALA A 137 9.22 6.55 8.69
CA ALA A 137 7.80 6.23 8.88
C ALA A 137 7.52 4.74 8.61
N GLU A 138 8.07 4.18 7.52
CA GLU A 138 8.01 2.73 7.26
C GLU A 138 8.55 1.93 8.46
N ASP A 139 9.73 2.29 8.98
CA ASP A 139 10.37 1.61 10.11
C ASP A 139 9.50 1.62 11.39
N ARG A 140 8.81 2.74 11.68
CA ARG A 140 7.88 2.82 12.82
C ARG A 140 6.67 1.90 12.64
N VAL A 141 6.10 1.85 11.43
CA VAL A 141 5.00 0.95 11.11
C VAL A 141 5.45 -0.51 11.21
N ILE A 142 6.65 -0.84 10.71
CA ILE A 142 7.26 -2.18 10.82
C ILE A 142 7.45 -2.56 12.29
N ALA A 143 8.02 -1.68 13.11
CA ALA A 143 8.26 -1.95 14.54
C ALA A 143 6.95 -2.16 15.33
N ASN A 144 5.84 -1.54 14.89
CA ASN A 144 4.52 -1.83 15.43
C ASN A 144 4.03 -3.22 15.01
N LEU A 145 4.10 -3.52 13.71
CA LEU A 145 3.64 -4.79 13.14
C LEU A 145 4.45 -5.99 13.64
N ASP A 146 5.75 -5.82 13.88
CA ASP A 146 6.62 -6.90 14.37
C ASP A 146 6.19 -7.44 15.74
N ARG A 147 5.62 -6.58 16.59
CA ARG A 147 5.09 -6.97 17.90
C ARG A 147 3.78 -7.73 17.80
N LEU A 148 3.02 -7.54 16.72
CA LEU A 148 1.65 -8.03 16.59
C LEU A 148 1.49 -9.14 15.53
N LYS A 149 2.44 -9.30 14.61
CA LYS A 149 2.30 -10.16 13.42
C LYS A 149 1.91 -11.60 13.72
N VAL A 150 2.46 -12.19 14.78
CA VAL A 150 2.16 -13.58 15.17
C VAL A 150 0.70 -13.71 15.59
N GLN A 151 0.23 -12.78 16.43
CA GLN A 151 -1.17 -12.72 16.86
C GLN A 151 -2.09 -12.49 15.68
N MET A 152 -1.77 -11.54 14.79
CA MET A 152 -2.58 -11.23 13.60
C MET A 152 -2.76 -12.45 12.69
N PHE A 153 -1.71 -13.25 12.48
CA PHE A 153 -1.80 -14.47 11.68
C PHE A 153 -2.68 -15.54 12.36
N GLU A 154 -2.58 -15.67 13.67
CA GLU A 154 -3.36 -16.66 14.41
C GLU A 154 -4.84 -16.26 14.50
N GLU A 155 -5.14 -14.99 14.78
CA GLU A 155 -6.49 -14.46 14.76
C GLU A 155 -7.15 -14.64 13.39
N ASP A 156 -6.44 -14.31 12.31
CA ASP A 156 -6.96 -14.50 10.96
C ASP A 156 -7.25 -15.98 10.65
N TYR A 157 -6.35 -16.87 11.10
CA TYR A 157 -6.57 -18.32 10.97
C TYR A 157 -7.83 -18.77 11.72
N GLN A 158 -7.95 -18.41 13.01
CA GLN A 158 -9.06 -18.86 13.85
C GLN A 158 -10.40 -18.26 13.43
N LEU A 159 -10.42 -17.00 12.98
CA LEU A 159 -11.66 -16.27 12.71
C LEU A 159 -12.12 -16.36 11.25
N ALA A 160 -11.21 -16.59 10.29
CA ALA A 160 -11.57 -16.55 8.88
C ALA A 160 -11.20 -17.81 8.10
N VAL A 161 -10.09 -18.49 8.41
CA VAL A 161 -9.70 -19.73 7.70
C VAL A 161 -10.42 -20.95 8.27
N ARG A 162 -10.20 -21.22 9.55
CA ARG A 162 -10.73 -22.42 10.21
C ARG A 162 -12.25 -22.52 10.09
N PRO A 163 -13.06 -21.46 10.33
CA PRO A 163 -14.51 -21.55 10.20
C PRO A 163 -14.96 -21.83 8.77
N ARG A 164 -14.28 -21.25 7.77
CA ARG A 164 -14.56 -21.49 6.35
C ARG A 164 -14.36 -22.96 5.99
N LEU A 165 -13.26 -23.57 6.42
CA LEU A 165 -12.96 -24.97 6.13
C LEU A 165 -13.89 -25.94 6.87
N LEU A 166 -14.16 -25.66 8.16
CA LEU A 166 -15.10 -26.47 8.95
C LEU A 166 -16.51 -26.42 8.36
N LYS A 167 -16.97 -25.24 7.92
CA LYS A 167 -18.27 -25.08 7.23
C LYS A 167 -18.33 -25.86 5.91
N ALA A 168 -17.18 -26.10 5.26
CA ALA A 168 -17.10 -26.95 4.07
C ALA A 168 -17.13 -28.46 4.40
N GLY A 169 -17.27 -28.85 5.67
CA GLY A 169 -17.34 -30.24 6.12
C GLY A 169 -15.99 -30.95 6.15
N VAL A 170 -14.90 -30.20 6.33
CA VAL A 170 -13.53 -30.70 6.37
C VAL A 170 -13.06 -30.81 7.82
N THR A 171 -12.41 -31.92 8.16
CA THR A 171 -11.63 -32.06 9.40
C THR A 171 -10.20 -31.57 9.17
N LEU A 172 -9.66 -30.82 10.14
CA LEU A 172 -8.36 -30.18 10.03
C LEU A 172 -7.33 -30.85 10.96
N THR A 173 -6.13 -31.10 10.44
CA THR A 173 -4.97 -31.49 11.23
C THR A 173 -3.81 -30.55 10.92
N GLU A 174 -3.30 -29.87 11.93
CA GLU A 174 -2.13 -28.98 11.82
C GLU A 174 -0.85 -29.83 11.85
N ARG A 175 0.14 -29.48 11.03
CA ARG A 175 1.44 -30.18 10.96
C ARG A 175 2.57 -29.27 11.42
#